data_AF-A0A6N3FX08-F1
#
_entry.id   AF-A0A6N3FX08-F1
#
_cell.length_a   1.000
_cell.length_b   1.000
_cell.length_c   1.000
_cell.angle_alpha   90.00
_cell.angle_beta   90.00
_cell.angle_gamma   90.00
#
_symmetry.space_group_name_H-M   'P 1'
#
loop_
_entity.id
_entity.type
_entity.pdbx_description
1 polymer ?
#
loop_
_entity_poly.entity_id
_entity_poly.type
_entity_poly.pdbx_seq_one_letter_code
_entity_poly.pdbx_strand_id
1 'polypeptide(L)'
;MNEELTRAVLDIYETLIENGVIFYYGSESIPTGEVTRVDILGSEIIEIELDGFNTYEISIDDFIEYHSKEGANYHTWPDIRKFDKKLCEMKNEE
;
A
#
# COMPACT_ATOMS: atom_id res chain seq x y z
N MET A 1 -6.99 -16.67 1.50
CA MET A 1 -5.96 -15.72 1.05
C MET A 1 -5.69 -15.97 -0.42
N ASN A 2 -6.11 -15.03 -1.25
CA ASN A 2 -5.92 -15.12 -2.69
C ASN A 2 -4.51 -14.66 -3.06
N GLU A 3 -3.58 -15.61 -3.20
CA GLU A 3 -2.17 -15.34 -3.53
C GLU A 3 -2.01 -14.52 -4.82
N GLU A 4 -2.94 -14.67 -5.78
CA GLU A 4 -2.97 -13.88 -7.01
C GLU A 4 -3.31 -12.41 -6.75
N LEU A 5 -4.20 -12.15 -5.78
CA LEU A 5 -4.60 -10.80 -5.39
C LEU A 5 -3.46 -10.08 -4.66
N THR A 6 -2.82 -10.74 -3.70
CA THR A 6 -1.63 -10.24 -3.01
C THR A 6 -0.54 -9.85 -3.99
N ARG A 7 -0.19 -10.76 -4.90
CA ARG A 7 0.83 -10.51 -5.91
C ARG A 7 0.45 -9.34 -6.82
N ALA A 8 -0.81 -9.27 -7.26
CA ALA A 8 -1.27 -8.17 -8.09
C ALA A 8 -1.18 -6.80 -7.40
N VAL A 9 -1.42 -6.72 -6.10
CA VAL A 9 -1.26 -5.47 -5.33
C VAL A 9 0.20 -5.04 -5.29
N LEU A 10 1.11 -5.98 -4.98
CA LEU A 10 2.55 -5.71 -4.91
C LEU A 10 3.12 -5.31 -6.28
N ASP A 11 2.76 -6.01 -7.36
CA ASP A 11 3.17 -5.67 -8.73
C ASP A 11 2.74 -4.23 -9.12
N ILE A 12 1.53 -3.82 -8.74
CA ILE A 12 1.05 -2.45 -9.01
C ILE A 12 1.79 -1.43 -8.14
N TYR A 13 2.02 -1.74 -6.87
CA TYR A 13 2.77 -0.88 -5.96
C TYR A 13 4.19 -0.60 -6.49
N GLU A 14 4.92 -1.65 -6.88
CA GLU A 14 6.26 -1.52 -7.50
C GLU A 14 6.20 -0.65 -8.75
N THR A 15 5.24 -0.92 -9.65
CA THR A 15 5.03 -0.12 -10.86
C THR A 15 4.79 1.37 -10.53
N LEU A 16 4.00 1.66 -9.49
CA LEU A 16 3.69 3.03 -9.09
C LEU A 16 4.94 3.76 -8.59
N ILE A 17 5.78 3.10 -7.78
CA ILE A 17 7.05 3.65 -7.31
C ILE A 17 8.01 3.90 -8.47
N GLU A 18 8.15 2.94 -9.39
CA GLU A 18 8.99 3.12 -10.58
C GLU A 18 8.54 4.30 -11.46
N ASN A 19 7.25 4.62 -11.45
CA ASN A 19 6.69 5.77 -12.14
C ASN A 19 6.72 7.08 -11.32
N GLY A 20 7.40 7.08 -10.17
CA GLY A 20 7.62 8.27 -9.34
C GLY A 20 6.47 8.62 -8.39
N VAL A 21 5.56 7.67 -8.11
CA VAL A 21 4.56 7.82 -7.05
C VAL A 21 5.22 7.49 -5.71
N ILE A 22 5.10 8.41 -4.77
CA ILE A 22 5.64 8.25 -3.42
C ILE A 22 4.47 7.94 -2.49
N PHE A 23 4.60 6.90 -1.70
CA PHE A 23 3.62 6.52 -0.69
C PHE A 23 4.08 7.02 0.67
N TYR A 24 3.16 7.57 1.44
CA TYR A 24 3.39 7.90 2.85
C TYR A 24 2.35 7.22 3.70
N TYR A 25 2.71 6.92 4.94
CA TYR A 25 1.79 6.41 5.94
C TYR A 25 2.06 7.08 7.27
N GLY A 26 1.00 7.41 8.01
CA GLY A 26 1.11 7.92 9.37
C GLY A 26 -0.25 7.95 10.05
N SER A 27 -0.29 7.48 11.30
CA SER A 27 -1.50 7.40 12.12
C SER A 27 -1.27 8.03 13.50
N GLU A 28 -2.25 7.99 14.40
CA GLU A 28 -2.05 8.48 15.77
C GLU A 28 -0.97 7.68 16.54
N SER A 29 -0.73 6.43 16.15
CA SER A 29 0.22 5.52 16.81
C SER A 29 1.55 5.38 16.06
N ILE A 30 1.59 5.66 14.76
CA ILE A 30 2.77 5.48 13.91
C ILE A 30 3.16 6.84 13.30
N PRO A 31 4.40 7.29 13.47
CA PRO A 31 4.85 8.56 12.91
C PRO A 31 4.72 8.56 11.38
N THR A 32 4.40 9.71 10.81
CA THR A 32 4.35 9.86 9.35
C THR A 32 5.73 9.66 8.73
N GLY A 33 5.83 8.75 7.77
CA GLY A 33 7.05 8.45 7.03
C GLY A 33 6.78 7.97 5.61
N GLU A 34 7.83 7.93 4.79
CA GLU A 34 7.76 7.41 3.42
C GLU A 34 7.70 5.89 3.44
N VAL A 35 6.71 5.29 2.77
CA VAL A 35 6.58 3.85 2.64
C VAL A 35 7.54 3.36 1.55
N THR A 36 8.67 2.83 2.01
CA THR A 36 9.77 2.31 1.20
C THR A 36 9.65 0.83 0.84
N ARG A 37 8.86 0.07 1.61
CA ARG A 37 8.53 -1.32 1.33
C ARG A 37 7.12 -1.63 1.83
N VAL A 38 6.41 -2.49 1.09
CA VAL A 38 5.12 -3.06 1.47
C VAL A 38 5.20 -4.57 1.27
N ASP A 39 4.71 -5.32 2.24
CA ASP A 39 4.56 -6.78 2.18
C ASP A 39 3.20 -7.18 2.77
N ILE A 40 2.64 -8.30 2.33
CA ILE A 40 1.32 -8.75 2.75
C ILE A 40 1.50 -10.10 3.46
N LEU A 41 1.44 -10.07 4.79
CA LEU A 41 1.73 -11.22 5.64
C LEU A 41 0.53 -12.17 5.84
N GLY A 42 -0.69 -11.74 5.49
CA GLY A 42 -1.92 -12.50 5.71
C GLY A 42 -3.13 -11.94 4.96
N SER A 43 -4.33 -12.39 5.35
CA SER A 43 -5.59 -11.90 4.75
C SER A 43 -5.89 -10.44 5.07
N GLU A 44 -5.44 -9.95 6.23
CA GLU A 44 -5.83 -8.64 6.75
C GLU A 44 -4.63 -7.83 7.29
N ILE A 45 -3.41 -8.37 7.21
CA ILE A 45 -2.21 -7.77 7.79
C ILE A 45 -1.23 -7.40 6.67
N ILE A 46 -0.78 -6.14 6.70
CA ILE A 46 0.26 -5.58 5.84
C ILE A 46 1.46 -5.22 6.73
N GLU A 47 2.65 -5.59 6.26
CA GLU A 47 3.92 -5.08 6.79
C GLU A 47 4.36 -3.90 5.93
N ILE A 48 4.68 -2.77 6.55
CA ILE A 48 5.22 -1.59 5.87
C ILE A 48 6.56 -1.19 6.46
N GLU A 49 7.47 -0.73 5.61
CA GLU A 49 8.72 -0.10 6.03
C GLU A 49 8.67 1.41 5.77
N LEU A 50 8.84 2.18 6.84
CA LEU A 50 8.94 3.63 6.81
C LEU A 50 10.39 4.09 6.80
N ASP A 51 10.67 5.04 5.90
CA ASP A 51 11.92 5.77 5.74
C ASP A 51 13.15 4.88 5.50
N GLY A 52 12.96 3.59 5.17
CA GLY A 52 14.00 2.60 4.92
C GLY A 52 14.59 1.93 6.17
N PHE A 53 13.97 2.09 7.35
CA PHE A 53 14.50 1.51 8.59
C PHE A 53 13.47 1.12 9.66
N ASN A 54 12.24 1.66 9.63
CA ASN A 54 11.22 1.31 10.63
C ASN A 54 10.16 0.40 10.03
N THR A 55 10.02 -0.82 10.55
CA THR A 55 8.99 -1.77 10.08
C THR A 55 7.79 -1.79 11.03
N TYR A 56 6.58 -1.77 10.48
CA TYR A 56 5.32 -1.83 11.22
C TYR A 56 4.36 -2.84 10.59
N GLU A 57 3.66 -3.60 11.43
CA GLU A 57 2.53 -4.44 11.03
C GLU A 57 1.23 -3.68 11.30
N ILE A 58 0.43 -3.50 10.26
CA ILE A 58 -0.83 -2.76 10.30
C ILE A 58 -1.93 -3.54 9.59
N SER A 59 -3.18 -3.17 9.85
CA SER A 59 -4.29 -3.77 9.12
C SER A 59 -4.41 -3.19 7.70
N ILE A 60 -5.01 -3.94 6.77
CA ILE A 60 -5.37 -3.43 5.44
C ILE A 60 -6.27 -2.18 5.58
N ASP A 61 -7.20 -2.19 6.52
CA ASP A 61 -8.07 -1.06 6.83
C ASP A 61 -7.28 0.19 7.23
N ASP A 62 -6.35 0.05 8.18
CA ASP A 62 -5.50 1.17 8.60
C ASP A 62 -4.66 1.68 7.43
N PHE A 63 -4.12 0.79 6.60
CA PHE A 63 -3.37 1.21 5.42
C PHE A 63 -4.26 2.03 4.49
N ILE A 64 -5.47 1.56 4.15
CA ILE A 64 -6.41 2.29 3.28
C ILE A 64 -6.78 3.65 3.86
N GLU A 65 -6.99 3.75 5.17
CA GLU A 65 -7.41 4.99 5.84
C GLU A 65 -6.29 6.03 5.96
N TYR A 66 -5.09 5.59 6.33
CA TYR A 66 -4.00 6.48 6.76
C TYR A 66 -2.87 6.64 5.75
N HIS A 67 -2.87 5.88 4.64
CA HIS A 67 -1.89 6.12 3.59
C HIS A 67 -2.24 7.36 2.76
N SER A 68 -1.21 7.99 2.21
CA SER A 68 -1.33 9.06 1.23
C SER A 68 -0.33 8.84 0.10
N LYS A 69 -0.57 9.51 -1.04
CA LYS A 69 0.22 9.34 -2.26
C LYS A 69 0.58 10.71 -2.83
N GLU A 70 1.84 10.91 -3.16
CA GLU A 70 2.35 12.09 -3.86
C GLU A 70 2.99 11.68 -5.20
N GLY A 71 3.27 12.65 -6.08
CA GLY A 71 3.86 12.38 -7.40
C GLY A 71 2.88 11.79 -8.43
N ALA A 72 1.60 11.60 -8.05
CA ALA A 72 0.56 11.13 -8.95
C ALA A 72 0.33 12.09 -10.14
N ASN A 73 0.23 11.53 -11.34
CA ASN A 73 0.01 12.26 -12.57
C ASN A 73 -0.95 11.49 -13.49
N TYR A 74 -1.32 12.07 -14.65
CA TYR A 74 -2.30 11.48 -15.55
C TYR A 74 -1.93 10.05 -16.01
N HIS A 75 -0.63 9.72 -16.11
CA HIS A 75 -0.17 8.39 -16.51
C HIS A 75 -0.29 7.37 -15.37
N THR A 76 -0.17 7.79 -14.12
CA THR A 76 -0.21 6.89 -12.95
C THR A 76 -1.60 6.74 -12.35
N TRP A 77 -2.54 7.64 -12.67
CA TRP A 77 -3.93 7.54 -12.21
C TRP A 77 -4.64 6.21 -12.50
N PRO A 78 -4.49 5.58 -13.68
CA PRO A 78 -5.10 4.29 -13.94
C PRO A 78 -4.61 3.20 -12.98
N ASP A 79 -3.30 3.17 -12.72
CA ASP A 79 -2.68 2.20 -11.82
C ASP A 79 -3.00 2.49 -10.36
N ILE A 80 -3.08 3.77 -9.95
CA ILE A 80 -3.55 4.16 -8.61
C ILE A 80 -4.98 3.65 -8.37
N ARG A 81 -5.89 3.86 -9.33
CA ARG A 81 -7.27 3.36 -9.19
C ARG A 81 -7.33 1.83 -9.16
N LYS A 82 -6.46 1.17 -9.92
CA LYS A 82 -6.35 -0.29 -9.92
C LYS A 82 -5.85 -0.78 -8.57
N PHE A 83 -4.83 -0.14 -8.01
CA PHE A 83 -4.28 -0.41 -6.68
C PHE A 83 -5.36 -0.26 -5.60
N ASP A 84 -6.04 0.88 -5.55
CA ASP A 84 -7.07 1.15 -4.54
C ASP A 84 -8.24 0.15 -4.65
N LYS A 85 -8.64 -0.20 -5.88
CA LYS A 85 -9.65 -1.25 -6.10
C LYS A 85 -9.20 -2.60 -5.58
N LYS A 86 -7.94 -2.99 -5.81
CA LYS A 86 -7.40 -4.28 -5.36
C LYS A 86 -7.29 -4.34 -3.84
N LEU A 87 -6.88 -3.25 -3.18
CA LEU A 87 -6.91 -3.17 -1.71
C LEU A 87 -8.32 -3.32 -1.16
N CYS A 88 -9.31 -2.67 -1.76
CA CYS A 88 -10.71 -2.86 -1.39
C CYS A 88 -11.19 -4.31 -1.62
N GLU A 89 -10.77 -4.98 -2.70
CA GLU A 89 -11.08 -6.40 -2.92
C GLU A 89 -10.50 -7.28 -1.82
N MET A 90 -9.27 -7.01 -1.35
CA MET A 90 -8.66 -7.75 -0.23
C MET A 90 -9.45 -7.61 1.06
N LYS A 91 -9.95 -6.41 1.35
CA LYS A 91 -10.80 -6.16 2.52
C LYS A 91 -12.12 -6.95 2.49
N ASN A 92 -12.70 -7.17 1.31
CA ASN A 92 -14.02 -7.80 1.18
C ASN A 92 -13.97 -9.35 1.07
N GLU A 93 -12.80 -9.98 1.16
CA GLU A 93 -12.68 -11.45 1.32
C GLU A 93 -12.98 -11.83 2.80
N GLU A 94 -14.20 -11.55 3.28
CA GLU A 94 -14.77 -12.07 4.54
C GLU A 94 -15.45 -13.44 4.36
#